data_AF-A0A9X3WPM4-F1
#
_entry.id   AF-A0A9X3WPM4-F1
#
_cell.length_a   1.000
_cell.length_b   1.000
_cell.length_c   1.000
_cell.angle_alpha   90.00
_cell.angle_beta   90.00
_cell.angle_gamma   90.00
#
_symmetry.space_group_name_H-M   'P 1'
#
loop_
_entity.id
_entity.type
_entity.pdbx_description
1 polymer ?
#
loop_
_entity_poly.entity_id
_entity_poly.type
_entity_poly.pdbx_seq_one_letter_code
_entity_poly.pdbx_strand_id
1 'polypeptide(L)'
;MTSKNYAHNFQAQFPQNNPAYLHPVVQPIHVNNLPTPYTHIYPTPLVPQPTRYVTHLDPVFVDHLSRHQNLNITVTTTNGKVEGKLAGVAVDHIQINLSKEKAIHIRISEIVSFEGLPISYK
;
A
#
# COMPACT_ATOMS: atom_id res chain seq x y z
N MET A 1 -26.58 -17.72 -36.55
CA MET A 1 -25.85 -16.53 -36.05
C MET A 1 -24.55 -17.02 -35.45
N THR A 2 -23.45 -16.90 -36.18
CA THR A 2 -22.18 -17.57 -35.90
C THR A 2 -21.21 -16.54 -35.30
N SER A 3 -20.90 -16.66 -34.01
CA SER A 3 -19.90 -15.84 -33.33
C SER A 3 -18.50 -16.26 -33.78
N LYS A 4 -17.74 -15.33 -34.39
CA LYS A 4 -16.32 -15.51 -34.69
C LYS A 4 -15.51 -15.05 -33.48
N ASN A 5 -14.90 -16.00 -32.77
CA ASN A 5 -13.92 -15.73 -31.74
C ASN A 5 -12.60 -15.27 -32.39
N TYR A 6 -12.23 -14.00 -32.23
CA TYR A 6 -10.90 -13.50 -32.53
C TYR A 6 -10.03 -13.63 -31.28
N ALA A 7 -9.33 -14.75 -31.15
CA ALA A 7 -8.23 -14.88 -30.20
C ALA A 7 -6.97 -14.26 -30.82
N HIS A 8 -6.65 -13.01 -30.46
CA HIS A 8 -5.35 -12.42 -30.76
C HIS A 8 -4.30 -13.04 -29.83
N ASN A 9 -3.52 -13.98 -30.38
CA ASN A 9 -2.31 -14.50 -29.73
C ASN A 9 -1.21 -13.43 -29.77
N PHE A 10 -1.06 -12.67 -28.68
CA PHE A 10 0.15 -11.87 -28.44
C PHE A 10 1.20 -12.75 -27.78
N GLN A 11 2.00 -13.45 -28.59
CA GLN A 11 3.29 -13.97 -28.12
C GLN A 11 4.29 -12.82 -28.09
N ALA A 12 4.49 -12.24 -26.91
CA ALA A 12 5.60 -11.33 -26.69
C ALA A 12 6.91 -12.10 -26.82
N GLN A 13 7.67 -11.83 -27.88
CA GLN A 13 9.06 -12.28 -27.98
C GLN A 13 9.85 -11.54 -26.90
N PHE A 14 10.24 -12.26 -25.83
CA PHE A 14 11.12 -11.71 -24.82
C PHE A 14 12.51 -11.49 -25.44
N PRO A 15 13.12 -10.30 -25.30
CA PRO A 15 14.48 -10.08 -25.79
C PRO A 15 15.44 -11.04 -25.10
N GLN A 16 16.41 -11.52 -25.88
CA GLN A 16 17.49 -12.42 -25.48
C GLN A 16 18.15 -12.00 -24.16
N ASN A 17 18.58 -12.98 -23.35
CA ASN A 17 19.29 -12.86 -22.06
C ASN A 17 20.69 -12.19 -22.21
N ASN A 18 20.78 -11.04 -22.87
CA ASN A 18 22.01 -10.29 -22.93
C ASN A 18 22.13 -9.42 -21.67
N PRO A 19 23.19 -9.60 -20.86
CA PRO A 19 23.41 -8.76 -19.69
C PRO A 19 23.62 -7.31 -20.14
N ALA A 20 22.86 -6.40 -19.54
CA ALA A 20 23.08 -4.97 -19.72
C ALA A 20 24.22 -4.52 -18.80
N TYR A 21 25.26 -3.91 -19.39
CA TYR A 21 26.34 -3.31 -18.63
C TYR A 21 25.93 -1.88 -18.25
N LEU A 22 25.44 -1.72 -17.03
CA LEU A 22 25.19 -0.40 -16.46
C LEU A 22 26.35 -0.03 -15.55
N HIS A 23 26.71 1.26 -15.56
CA HIS A 23 27.56 1.81 -14.52
C HIS A 23 26.79 1.67 -13.20
N PRO A 24 27.36 1.02 -12.16
CA PRO A 24 26.69 0.92 -10.87
C PRO A 24 26.33 2.31 -10.37
N VAL A 25 25.20 2.41 -9.65
CA VAL A 25 24.85 3.62 -8.90
C VAL A 25 25.93 3.80 -7.84
N VAL A 26 26.93 4.61 -8.16
CA VAL A 26 28.11 4.95 -7.32
C VAL A 26 29.17 3.85 -7.21
N GLN A 27 29.98 3.69 -8.27
CA GLN A 27 31.36 3.20 -8.12
C GLN A 27 32.36 4.16 -8.76
N PRO A 28 33.55 4.35 -8.18
CA PRO A 28 34.58 5.15 -8.79
C PRO A 28 34.99 4.54 -10.14
N ILE A 29 35.19 5.40 -11.13
CA ILE A 29 35.58 5.01 -12.51
C ILE A 29 36.90 4.20 -12.55
N HIS A 30 37.73 4.34 -11.53
CA HIS A 30 38.97 3.59 -11.35
C HIS A 30 39.15 3.21 -9.88
N VAL A 31 39.72 2.02 -9.64
CA VAL A 31 40.25 1.57 -8.35
C VAL A 31 41.71 1.20 -8.57
N ASN A 32 42.65 1.80 -7.81
CA ASN A 32 44.09 1.56 -7.97
C ASN A 32 44.60 1.76 -9.42
N ASN A 33 44.14 2.82 -10.09
CA ASN A 33 44.46 3.15 -11.49
C ASN A 33 44.04 2.09 -12.53
N LEU A 34 43.23 1.11 -12.14
CA LEU A 34 42.63 0.14 -13.04
C LEU A 34 41.14 0.45 -13.24
N PRO A 35 40.58 0.22 -14.45
CA PRO A 35 39.16 0.39 -14.70
C PRO A 35 38.36 -0.59 -13.85
N THR A 36 37.31 -0.09 -13.19
CA THR A 36 36.46 -0.91 -12.33
C THR A 36 35.63 -1.88 -13.19
N PRO A 37 35.63 -3.19 -12.90
CA PRO A 37 34.83 -4.15 -13.67
C PRO A 37 33.33 -3.86 -13.51
N TYR A 38 32.58 -3.97 -14.62
CA TYR A 38 31.13 -3.79 -14.59
C TYR A 38 30.46 -4.88 -13.76
N THR A 39 29.48 -4.49 -12.96
CA THR A 39 28.61 -5.46 -12.30
C THR A 39 27.64 -6.05 -13.32
N HIS A 40 27.59 -7.37 -13.45
CA HIS A 40 26.60 -8.03 -14.28
C HIS A 40 25.21 -7.89 -13.65
N ILE A 41 24.29 -7.26 -14.38
CA ILE A 41 22.88 -7.17 -14.00
C ILE A 41 22.12 -8.19 -14.85
N TYR A 42 21.45 -9.12 -14.18
CA TYR A 42 20.58 -10.08 -14.84
C TYR A 42 19.15 -9.54 -14.81
N PRO A 43 18.41 -9.56 -15.94
CA PRO A 43 17.00 -9.23 -15.93
C PRO A 43 16.27 -10.26 -15.06
N THR A 44 15.56 -9.78 -14.04
CA THR A 44 14.62 -10.62 -13.29
C THR A 44 13.29 -10.64 -14.04
N PRO A 45 12.57 -11.78 -14.04
CA PRO A 45 11.21 -11.81 -14.56
C PRO A 45 10.37 -10.73 -13.89
N LEU A 46 9.67 -9.92 -14.70
CA LEU A 46 8.76 -8.90 -14.20
C LEU A 46 7.70 -9.58 -13.34
N VAL A 47 7.73 -9.37 -12.02
CA VAL A 47 6.63 -9.76 -11.14
C VAL A 47 5.48 -8.80 -11.41
N PRO A 48 4.33 -9.26 -11.94
CA PRO A 48 3.20 -8.39 -12.21
C PRO A 48 2.76 -7.75 -10.89
N GLN A 49 2.88 -6.42 -10.80
CA GLN A 49 2.29 -5.68 -9.69
C GLN A 49 0.79 -5.56 -9.95
N PRO A 50 -0.07 -5.76 -8.94
CA PRO A 50 -1.49 -5.52 -9.11
C PRO A 50 -1.71 -4.04 -9.49
N THR A 51 -2.28 -3.81 -10.67
CA THR A 51 -2.62 -2.47 -11.17
C THR A 51 -3.87 -1.89 -10.51
N ARG A 52 -4.57 -2.67 -9.69
CA ARG A 52 -5.80 -2.27 -9.01
C ARG A 52 -5.79 -2.72 -7.55
N TYR A 53 -5.96 -1.76 -6.64
CA TYR A 53 -6.26 -2.00 -5.24
C TYR A 53 -7.77 -1.82 -5.07
N VAL A 54 -8.46 -2.87 -4.66
CA VAL A 54 -9.90 -2.84 -4.37
C VAL A 54 -10.07 -3.06 -2.88
N THR A 55 -10.81 -2.18 -2.22
CA THR A 55 -11.22 -2.35 -0.83
C THR A 55 -12.73 -2.26 -0.73
N HIS A 56 -13.32 -3.06 0.15
CA HIS A 56 -14.73 -2.94 0.50
C HIS A 56 -14.82 -1.94 1.64
N LEU A 57 -15.62 -0.90 1.42
CA LEU A 57 -15.76 0.22 2.32
C LEU A 57 -17.24 0.40 2.65
N ASP A 58 -17.52 0.59 3.94
CA ASP A 58 -18.82 1.05 4.41
C ASP A 58 -18.80 2.58 4.51
N PRO A 59 -19.27 3.32 3.47
CA PRO A 59 -19.01 4.75 3.36
C PRO A 59 -19.62 5.56 4.50
N VAL A 60 -20.81 5.16 4.99
CA VAL A 60 -21.47 5.83 6.12
C VAL A 60 -20.69 5.61 7.42
N PHE A 61 -20.15 4.41 7.62
CA PHE A 61 -19.34 4.10 8.79
C PHE A 61 -18.08 4.96 8.81
N VAL A 62 -17.38 5.05 7.68
CA VAL A 62 -16.15 5.86 7.55
C VAL A 62 -16.44 7.35 7.63
N ASP A 63 -17.57 7.83 7.10
CA ASP A 63 -18.01 9.21 7.29
C ASP A 63 -18.21 9.53 8.78
N HIS A 64 -18.96 8.69 9.51
CA HIS A 64 -19.21 8.89 10.93
C HIS A 64 -17.91 8.83 11.76
N LEU A 65 -17.01 7.92 11.43
CA LEU A 65 -15.70 7.81 12.07
C LEU A 65 -14.84 9.05 11.80
N SER A 66 -14.84 9.57 10.58
CA SER A 66 -14.08 10.77 10.18
C SER A 66 -14.51 12.03 10.93
N ARG A 67 -15.79 12.13 11.31
CA ARG A 67 -16.28 13.23 12.16
C ARG A 67 -15.67 13.26 13.56
N HIS A 68 -15.06 12.17 14.00
CA HIS A 68 -14.37 12.07 15.27
C HIS A 68 -12.86 12.37 15.17
N GLN A 69 -12.40 12.87 14.02
CA GLN A 69 -10.99 13.17 13.86
C GLN A 69 -10.51 14.20 14.89
N ASN A 70 -9.33 13.95 15.43
CA ASN A 70 -8.70 14.66 16.54
C ASN A 70 -9.41 14.52 17.90
N LEU A 71 -10.40 13.64 18.04
CA LEU A 71 -11.01 13.32 19.33
C LEU A 71 -10.47 12.02 19.90
N ASN A 72 -10.59 11.86 21.21
CA ASN A 72 -10.38 10.58 21.86
C ASN A 72 -11.58 9.69 21.58
N ILE A 73 -11.31 8.48 21.08
CA ILE A 73 -12.31 7.47 20.79
C ILE A 73 -11.85 6.11 21.32
N THR A 74 -12.81 5.21 21.46
CA THR A 74 -12.55 3.79 21.74
C THR A 74 -12.96 2.99 20.52
N VAL A 75 -12.03 2.20 19.98
CA VAL A 75 -12.27 1.33 18.82
C VAL A 75 -12.27 -0.10 19.31
N THR A 76 -13.34 -0.84 19.04
CA THR A 76 -13.40 -2.28 19.28
C THR A 76 -13.01 -2.99 17.99
N THR A 77 -11.88 -3.68 18.04
CA THR A 77 -11.37 -4.51 16.93
C THR A 77 -11.69 -5.99 17.15
N THR A 78 -11.47 -6.80 16.13
CA THR A 78 -11.50 -8.27 16.22
C THR A 78 -10.54 -8.84 17.28
N ASN A 79 -9.48 -8.11 17.61
CA ASN A 79 -8.46 -8.50 18.58
C ASN A 79 -8.57 -7.76 19.94
N GLY A 80 -9.66 -7.02 20.18
CA GLY A 80 -9.90 -6.30 21.44
C GLY A 80 -10.03 -4.78 21.27
N LYS A 81 -10.08 -4.06 22.38
CA LYS A 81 -10.31 -2.61 22.41
C LYS A 81 -9.02 -1.81 22.34
N VAL A 82 -9.06 -0.69 21.62
CA VAL A 82 -7.99 0.29 21.52
C VAL A 82 -8.55 1.67 21.82
N GLU A 83 -7.93 2.37 22.76
CA GLU A 83 -8.32 3.73 23.17
C GLU A 83 -7.22 4.72 22.81
N GLY A 84 -7.61 5.88 22.28
CA GLY A 84 -6.66 6.94 21.97
C GLY A 84 -7.25 8.01 21.07
N LYS A 85 -6.38 8.90 20.59
CA LYS A 85 -6.78 10.01 19.72
C LYS A 85 -6.83 9.57 18.27
N LEU A 86 -7.99 9.72 17.61
CA LEU A 86 -8.11 9.48 16.17
C LEU A 86 -7.35 10.56 15.39
N ALA A 87 -6.15 10.26 14.93
CA ALA A 87 -5.30 11.22 14.23
C ALA A 87 -5.65 11.32 12.73
N GLY A 88 -6.10 10.23 12.13
CA GLY A 88 -6.40 10.18 10.70
C GLY A 88 -7.31 9.02 10.32
N VAL A 89 -8.06 9.23 9.24
CA VAL A 89 -8.89 8.22 8.59
C VAL A 89 -8.47 8.17 7.12
N ALA A 90 -8.02 7.00 6.68
CA ALA A 90 -7.69 6.71 5.30
C ALA A 90 -8.74 5.76 4.70
N VAL A 91 -8.57 5.41 3.41
CA VAL A 91 -9.52 4.57 2.68
C VAL A 91 -9.62 3.14 3.23
N ASP A 92 -8.57 2.65 3.88
CA ASP A 92 -8.44 1.25 4.31
C ASP A 92 -8.04 1.08 5.77
N HIS A 93 -7.64 2.17 6.45
CA HIS A 93 -7.22 2.14 7.84
C HIS A 93 -7.47 3.46 8.57
N ILE A 94 -7.41 3.42 9.89
CA ILE A 94 -7.37 4.59 10.76
C ILE A 94 -6.06 4.64 11.52
N GLN A 95 -5.67 5.84 11.97
CA GLN A 95 -4.56 6.06 12.87
C GLN A 95 -5.08 6.47 14.25
N ILE A 96 -4.73 5.68 15.27
CA ILE A 96 -4.94 6.04 16.68
C ILE A 96 -3.59 6.38 17.30
N ASN A 97 -3.46 7.58 17.85
CA ASN A 97 -2.30 7.94 18.67
C ASN A 97 -2.53 7.45 20.11
N LEU A 98 -1.66 6.54 20.57
CA LEU A 98 -1.69 5.98 21.93
C LEU A 98 -0.90 6.86 22.91
N SER A 99 0.12 7.55 22.40
CA SER A 99 0.93 8.51 23.14
C SER A 99 1.48 9.59 22.19
N LYS A 100 2.35 10.48 22.69
CA LYS A 100 3.03 11.48 21.84
C LYS A 100 3.97 10.87 20.79
N GLU A 101 4.50 9.68 21.06
CA GLU A 101 5.56 9.04 20.26
C GLU A 101 5.08 7.77 19.56
N LYS A 102 3.89 7.26 19.94
CA LYS A 102 3.37 5.99 19.45
C LYS A 102 1.99 6.15 18.83
N ALA A 103 1.89 5.74 17.57
CA ALA A 103 0.65 5.59 16.84
C ALA A 103 0.46 4.12 16.41
N ILE A 104 -0.78 3.71 16.28
CA ILE A 104 -1.17 2.42 15.69
C ILE A 104 -2.07 2.66 14.50
N HIS A 105 -1.85 1.90 13.43
CA HIS A 105 -2.74 1.84 12.28
C HIS A 105 -3.61 0.60 12.38
N ILE A 106 -4.93 0.79 12.30
CA ILE A 106 -5.92 -0.28 12.39
C ILE A 106 -6.67 -0.32 11.07
N ARG A 107 -6.67 -1.47 10.40
CA ARG A 107 -7.45 -1.65 9.15
C ARG A 107 -8.94 -1.48 9.46
N ILE A 108 -9.66 -0.77 8.60
CA ILE A 108 -11.11 -0.57 8.75
C ILE A 108 -11.85 -1.91 8.76
N SER A 109 -11.37 -2.89 7.99
CA SER A 109 -11.92 -4.25 7.95
C SER A 109 -11.86 -5.00 9.29
N GLU A 110 -11.01 -4.58 10.22
CA GLU A 110 -10.86 -5.21 11.54
C GLU A 110 -11.63 -4.48 12.65
N ILE A 111 -12.32 -3.38 12.31
CA ILE A 111 -13.10 -2.61 13.28
C ILE A 111 -14.51 -3.19 13.35
N VAL A 112 -14.90 -3.64 14.53
CA VAL A 112 -16.25 -4.13 14.82
C VAL A 112 -17.17 -2.97 15.17
N SER A 113 -16.68 -2.02 15.98
CA SER A 113 -17.41 -0.80 16.36
C SER A 113 -16.48 0.29 16.87
N PHE A 114 -16.98 1.52 16.98
CA PHE A 114 -16.30 2.60 17.69
C PHE A 114 -17.26 3.36 18.60
N GLU A 115 -16.72 3.91 19.68
CA GLU A 115 -17.39 4.75 20.65
C GLU A 115 -16.80 6.16 20.53
N GLY A 116 -17.67 7.18 20.43
CA GLY A 116 -17.30 8.57 20.23
C GLY A 116 -18.39 9.52 20.72
N LEU A 117 -18.23 10.82 20.46
CA LEU A 117 -19.25 11.79 20.82
C LEU A 117 -20.53 11.56 20.01
N PRO A 118 -21.72 11.75 20.61
CA PRO A 118 -22.96 11.62 19.88
C PRO A 118 -22.99 12.62 18.72
N ILE A 119 -23.17 12.11 17.50
CA ILE A 119 -23.33 12.93 16.30
C ILE A 119 -24.77 13.46 16.30
N SER A 120 -24.96 14.77 16.42
CA SER A 120 -26.24 15.41 16.12
C SER A 120 -26.25 15.90 14.66
N TYR A 121 -27.24 15.49 13.88
CA TYR A 121 -27.53 16.12 12.59
C TYR A 121 -28.32 17.40 12.87
N LYS A 122 -27.71 18.56 12.60
CA LYS A 122 -28.42 19.85 12.55
C LYS A 122 -28.75 20.18 11.11
#